data_AF-A0A4U9HR80-F1
#
_entry.id   AF-A0A4U9HR80-F1
#
_cell.length_a   1.000
_cell.length_b   1.000
_cell.length_c   1.000
_cell.angle_alpha   90.00
_cell.angle_beta   90.00
_cell.angle_gamma   90.00
#
_symmetry.space_group_name_H-M   'P 1'
#
loop_
_entity.id
_entity.type
_entity.pdbx_description
1 polymer ?
#
loop_
_entity_poly.entity_id
_entity_poly.type
_entity_poly.pdbx_seq_one_letter_code
_entity_poly.pdbx_strand_id
1 'polypeptide(L)'
;MRSAAAISRRHILRKLFRECSHYCELVSSPEQIPRCWLWPCATHFKTRRLSDCVAWRRGVAGAPESASNHWYPAPLPVVTPAQAELKKLAQLLRYSSNIALMCGSGCAGAHDELLEFAGMLKAPIVHALRGKEHVEYDNPYDVGMTGLIGFSSGFHTMMNADTLVLLGTQFPYRAFLPHRCQNHPDRH
;
A
#
# COMPACT_ATOMS: atom_id res chain seq x y z
N MET A 1 -12.13 -21.63 41.07
CA MET A 1 -11.35 -21.95 39.85
C MET A 1 -11.94 -21.45 38.51
N ARG A 2 -13.07 -20.71 38.45
CA ARG A 2 -13.64 -20.21 37.17
C ARG A 2 -13.08 -18.87 36.65
N SER A 3 -12.20 -18.19 37.41
CA SER A 3 -11.72 -16.83 37.09
C SER A 3 -10.51 -16.79 36.14
N ALA A 4 -9.57 -17.74 36.27
CA ALA A 4 -8.32 -17.74 35.49
C ALA A 4 -8.52 -18.03 34.00
N ALA A 5 -9.47 -18.91 33.63
CA ALA A 5 -9.74 -19.26 32.23
C ALA A 5 -10.38 -18.11 31.45
N ALA A 6 -11.21 -17.28 32.10
CA ALA A 6 -11.81 -16.11 31.47
C ALA A 6 -10.79 -14.97 31.30
N ILE A 7 -9.85 -14.79 32.23
CA ILE A 7 -8.74 -13.83 32.12
C ILE A 7 -7.73 -14.27 31.05
N SER A 8 -7.47 -15.58 30.95
CA SER A 8 -6.58 -16.19 29.94
C SER A 8 -7.12 -16.01 28.51
N ARG A 9 -8.42 -16.22 28.28
CA ARG A 9 -9.03 -15.99 26.94
C ARG A 9 -9.08 -14.52 26.49
N ARG A 10 -9.05 -13.56 27.42
CA ARG A 10 -9.20 -12.11 27.13
C ARG A 10 -7.91 -11.46 26.63
N HIS A 11 -6.75 -11.95 27.05
CA HIS A 11 -5.44 -11.46 26.58
C HIS A 11 -5.05 -12.02 25.20
N ILE A 12 -5.78 -13.02 24.70
CA ILE A 12 -5.48 -13.72 23.45
C ILE A 12 -5.86 -12.88 22.24
N LEU A 13 -7.02 -12.21 22.23
CA LEU A 13 -7.47 -11.46 21.04
C LEU A 13 -6.48 -10.35 20.63
N ARG A 14 -5.99 -9.56 21.60
CA ARG A 14 -4.97 -8.54 21.30
C ARG A 14 -3.67 -9.14 20.76
N LYS A 15 -3.26 -10.31 21.27
CA LYS A 15 -2.07 -11.01 20.78
C LYS A 15 -2.28 -11.62 19.39
N LEU A 16 -3.48 -12.16 19.12
CA LEU A 16 -3.83 -12.76 17.84
C LEU A 16 -3.89 -11.74 16.71
N PHE A 17 -4.53 -10.59 16.95
CA PHE A 17 -4.75 -9.59 15.89
C PHE A 17 -3.59 -8.62 15.73
N ARG A 18 -2.58 -8.66 16.61
CA ARG A 18 -1.44 -7.72 16.57
C ARG A 18 -0.70 -7.74 15.22
N GLU A 19 -0.55 -8.90 14.59
CA GLU A 19 0.22 -9.01 13.33
C GLU A 19 -0.59 -8.58 12.11
N CYS A 20 -1.91 -8.68 12.18
CA CYS A 20 -2.79 -8.33 11.07
C CYS A 20 -3.49 -6.99 11.25
N SER A 21 -3.24 -6.24 12.33
CA SER A 21 -3.85 -4.92 12.59
C SER A 21 -2.83 -3.81 12.81
N HIS A 22 -3.15 -2.61 12.34
CA HIS A 22 -2.39 -1.39 12.57
C HIS A 22 -2.67 -0.80 13.96
N TYR A 23 -3.90 -0.95 14.46
CA TYR A 23 -4.27 -0.61 15.83
C TYR A 23 -4.98 -1.78 16.52
N CYS A 24 -4.53 -2.18 17.71
CA CYS A 24 -5.23 -3.17 18.50
C CYS A 24 -5.19 -2.86 20.01
N GLU A 25 -6.32 -2.44 20.55
CA GLU A 25 -6.45 -2.08 21.96
C GLU A 25 -7.65 -2.75 22.64
N LEU A 26 -7.52 -2.96 23.95
CA LEU A 26 -8.57 -3.51 24.81
C LEU A 26 -9.20 -2.38 25.61
N VAL A 27 -10.47 -2.08 25.34
CA VAL A 27 -11.20 -1.09 26.12
C VAL A 27 -11.60 -1.70 27.47
N SER A 28 -11.04 -1.14 28.53
CA SER A 28 -11.22 -1.61 29.90
C SER A 28 -12.10 -0.68 30.74
N SER A 29 -12.19 0.60 30.36
CA SER A 29 -13.06 1.59 31.00
C SER A 29 -13.83 2.44 29.96
N PRO A 30 -15.03 2.98 30.29
CA PRO A 30 -15.85 3.73 29.33
C PRO A 30 -15.17 5.00 28.80
N GLU A 31 -14.30 5.63 29.59
CA GLU A 31 -13.59 6.86 29.24
C GLU A 31 -12.60 6.66 28.09
N GLN A 32 -12.19 5.41 27.83
CA GLN A 32 -11.30 5.06 26.73
C GLN A 32 -12.03 4.98 25.38
N ILE A 33 -13.37 4.84 25.36
CA ILE A 33 -14.15 4.67 24.13
C ILE A 33 -13.88 5.79 23.11
N PRO A 34 -13.95 7.09 23.47
CA PRO A 34 -13.80 8.14 22.48
C PRO A 34 -12.43 8.06 21.80
N ARG A 35 -11.38 7.79 22.58
CA ARG A 35 -10.01 7.66 22.04
C ARG A 35 -9.84 6.41 21.18
N CYS A 36 -10.35 5.27 21.63
CA CYS A 36 -10.27 3.99 20.91
C CYS A 36 -11.13 3.96 19.65
N TRP A 37 -12.08 4.87 19.49
CA TRP A 37 -12.87 5.02 18.28
C TRP A 37 -12.29 6.07 17.32
N LEU A 38 -11.92 7.26 17.84
CA LEU A 38 -11.41 8.36 17.02
C LEU A 38 -10.03 8.06 16.43
N TRP A 39 -9.13 7.44 17.20
CA TRP A 39 -7.75 7.23 16.76
C TRP A 39 -7.64 6.25 15.58
N PRO A 40 -8.28 5.06 15.61
CA PRO A 40 -8.22 4.11 14.50
C PRO A 40 -8.82 4.69 13.23
N CYS A 41 -9.98 5.35 13.31
CA CYS A 41 -10.56 6.05 12.17
C CYS A 41 -9.57 7.07 11.57
N ALA A 42 -8.80 7.79 12.40
CA ALA A 42 -7.87 8.82 11.92
C ALA A 42 -6.65 8.21 11.24
N THR A 43 -6.14 7.10 11.78
CA THR A 43 -5.02 6.36 11.21
C THR A 43 -5.43 5.56 9.97
N HIS A 44 -6.67 5.11 9.91
CA HIS A 44 -7.21 4.32 8.83
C HIS A 44 -7.24 5.11 7.52
N PHE A 45 -7.78 6.34 7.56
CA PHE A 45 -7.79 7.23 6.40
C PHE A 45 -6.39 7.57 5.89
N LYS A 46 -5.40 7.68 6.78
CA LYS A 46 -4.02 8.02 6.39
C LYS A 46 -3.23 6.86 5.79
N THR A 47 -3.44 5.64 6.28
CA THR A 47 -2.62 4.49 5.89
C THR A 47 -3.25 3.67 4.75
N ARG A 48 -4.52 3.90 4.40
CA ARG A 48 -5.30 3.11 3.43
C ARG A 48 -5.25 1.60 3.71
N ARG A 49 -5.08 1.20 4.99
CA ARG A 49 -5.02 -0.20 5.43
C ARG A 49 -6.14 -0.47 6.41
N LEU A 50 -7.07 -1.35 6.03
CA LEU A 50 -8.22 -1.79 6.82
C LEU A 50 -7.80 -2.91 7.76
N SER A 51 -7.21 -2.58 8.89
CA SER A 51 -7.18 -3.53 9.99
C SER A 51 -6.96 -2.84 11.33
N ASP A 52 -8.06 -2.44 11.96
CA ASP A 52 -8.04 -2.01 13.34
C ASP A 52 -8.94 -2.94 14.15
N CYS A 53 -8.45 -3.38 15.32
CA CYS A 53 -9.11 -4.37 16.16
C CYS A 53 -9.33 -3.78 17.55
N VAL A 54 -10.56 -3.35 17.83
CA VAL A 54 -10.95 -2.88 19.17
C VAL A 54 -11.67 -4.00 19.91
N ALA A 55 -11.08 -4.48 21.01
CA ALA A 55 -11.69 -5.50 21.85
C ALA A 55 -12.42 -4.85 23.05
N TRP A 56 -13.64 -5.32 23.34
CA TRP A 56 -14.46 -4.81 24.44
C TRP A 56 -14.41 -5.71 25.68
N ARG A 57 -14.12 -5.15 26.87
CA ARG A 57 -14.33 -5.87 28.13
C ARG A 57 -15.82 -5.95 28.43
N ARG A 58 -16.37 -7.17 28.58
CA ARG A 58 -17.75 -7.39 29.05
C ARG A 58 -18.03 -6.59 30.33
N GLY A 59 -19.14 -5.86 30.35
CA GLY A 59 -19.60 -5.07 31.49
C GLY A 59 -19.17 -3.60 31.49
N VAL A 60 -18.36 -3.17 30.51
CA VAL A 60 -18.15 -1.74 30.27
C VAL A 60 -19.39 -1.20 29.55
N ALA A 61 -20.01 -0.16 30.10
CA ALA A 61 -21.17 0.53 29.52
C ALA A 61 -20.76 1.41 28.31
N GLY A 62 -21.74 1.96 27.59
CA GLY A 62 -21.51 2.85 26.45
C GLY A 62 -20.65 4.09 26.78
N ALA A 63 -20.35 4.89 25.76
CA ALA A 63 -19.50 6.08 25.92
C ALA A 63 -20.07 7.03 26.99
N PRO A 64 -19.22 7.72 27.76
CA PRO A 64 -19.70 8.74 28.69
C PRO A 64 -20.50 9.81 27.93
N GLU A 65 -21.56 10.35 28.52
CA GLU A 65 -22.41 11.37 27.87
C GLU A 65 -21.64 12.65 27.50
N SER A 66 -20.53 12.93 28.20
CA SER A 66 -19.62 14.03 27.91
C SER A 66 -18.69 13.79 26.70
N ALA A 67 -18.75 12.60 26.08
CA ALA A 67 -17.94 12.29 24.92
C ALA A 67 -18.36 13.14 23.71
N SER A 68 -17.38 13.84 23.13
CA SER A 68 -17.59 14.49 21.84
C SER A 68 -17.64 13.45 20.71
N ASN A 69 -18.70 13.51 19.90
CA ASN A 69 -18.83 12.76 18.66
C ASN A 69 -18.33 13.56 17.44
N HIS A 70 -17.70 14.72 17.66
CA HIS A 70 -17.22 15.55 16.57
C HIS A 70 -16.03 14.88 15.86
N TRP A 71 -16.20 14.59 14.58
CA TRP A 71 -15.20 13.99 13.71
C TRP A 71 -14.74 14.98 12.66
N TYR A 72 -13.42 15.20 12.57
CA TYR A 72 -12.83 15.94 11.45
C TYR A 72 -12.17 14.95 10.48
N PRO A 73 -12.75 14.70 9.30
CA PRO A 73 -12.10 13.88 8.28
C PRO A 73 -10.93 14.67 7.70
N ALA A 74 -9.72 14.39 8.19
CA ALA A 74 -8.52 14.99 7.63
C ALA A 74 -8.33 14.47 6.18
N PRO A 75 -8.21 15.35 5.18
CA PRO A 75 -7.91 14.92 3.81
C PRO A 75 -6.54 14.24 3.76
N LEU A 76 -6.37 13.36 2.78
CA LEU A 76 -5.06 12.81 2.49
C LEU A 76 -4.10 13.95 2.11
N PRO A 77 -2.89 14.00 2.69
CA PRO A 77 -1.91 14.99 2.28
C PRO A 77 -1.47 14.70 0.85
N VAL A 78 -1.16 15.77 0.11
CA VAL A 78 -0.41 15.63 -1.14
C VAL A 78 1.03 15.27 -0.78
N VAL A 79 1.47 14.08 -1.19
CA VAL A 79 2.83 13.60 -0.95
C VAL A 79 3.54 13.52 -2.28
N THR A 80 4.51 14.40 -2.50
CA THR A 80 5.35 14.42 -3.69
C THR A 80 6.82 14.38 -3.28
N PRO A 81 7.70 13.64 -4.00
CA PRO A 81 9.13 13.69 -3.76
C PRO A 81 9.70 15.10 -3.88
N ALA A 82 10.84 15.35 -3.26
CA ALA A 82 11.51 16.64 -3.38
C ALA A 82 11.92 16.92 -4.84
N GLN A 83 11.86 18.18 -5.26
CA GLN A 83 12.14 18.58 -6.65
C GLN A 83 13.53 18.15 -7.13
N ALA A 84 14.52 18.12 -6.23
CA ALA A 84 15.87 17.66 -6.54
C ALA A 84 15.90 16.18 -6.94
N GLU A 85 15.15 15.33 -6.25
CA GLU A 85 15.04 13.89 -6.55
C GLU A 85 14.28 13.65 -7.85
N LEU A 86 13.23 14.42 -8.13
CA LEU A 86 12.52 14.36 -9.41
C LEU A 86 13.44 14.72 -10.59
N LYS A 87 14.31 15.73 -10.44
CA LYS A 87 15.30 16.08 -11.46
C LYS A 87 16.33 14.97 -11.68
N LYS A 88 16.81 14.33 -10.61
CA LYS A 88 17.72 13.18 -10.72
C LYS A 88 17.06 12.01 -11.44
N LEU A 89 15.83 11.66 -11.07
CA LEU A 89 15.07 10.61 -11.73
C LEU A 89 14.86 10.90 -13.22
N ALA A 90 14.49 12.14 -13.57
CA ALA A 90 14.34 12.55 -14.96
C ALA A 90 15.66 12.44 -15.75
N GLN A 91 16.80 12.81 -15.14
CA GLN A 91 18.11 12.63 -15.75
C GLN A 91 18.45 11.15 -15.96
N LEU A 92 18.20 10.30 -14.96
CA LEU A 92 18.42 8.85 -15.06
C LEU A 92 17.62 8.27 -16.23
N LEU A 93 16.31 8.53 -16.25
CA LEU A 93 15.43 8.03 -17.30
C LEU A 93 15.79 8.55 -18.70
N ARG A 94 16.33 9.77 -18.80
CA ARG A 94 16.78 10.34 -20.07
C ARG A 94 17.94 9.59 -20.70
N TYR A 95 18.83 9.01 -19.89
CA TYR A 95 19.99 8.25 -20.38
C TYR A 95 19.78 6.73 -20.34
N SER A 96 18.64 6.28 -19.83
CA SER A 96 18.23 4.88 -19.85
C SER A 96 17.77 4.44 -21.24
N SER A 97 18.02 3.17 -21.55
CA SER A 97 17.43 2.45 -22.68
C SER A 97 16.51 1.36 -22.15
N ASN A 98 15.63 0.81 -23.01
CA ASN A 98 14.75 -0.32 -22.68
C ASN A 98 14.06 -0.17 -21.31
N ILE A 99 13.31 0.93 -21.15
CA ILE A 99 12.62 1.24 -19.90
C ILE A 99 11.32 0.44 -19.86
N ALA A 100 11.08 -0.28 -18.76
CA ALA A 100 9.79 -0.92 -18.48
C ALA A 100 9.18 -0.37 -17.19
N LEU A 101 7.85 -0.32 -17.13
CA LEU A 101 7.11 0.11 -15.95
C LEU A 101 6.40 -1.09 -15.33
N MET A 102 6.58 -1.32 -14.02
CA MET A 102 5.81 -2.29 -13.26
C MET A 102 4.82 -1.55 -12.35
N CYS A 103 3.54 -1.64 -12.68
CA CYS A 103 2.48 -0.86 -12.03
C CYS A 103 1.62 -1.75 -11.12
N GLY A 104 1.20 -1.19 -9.97
CA GLY A 104 0.34 -1.88 -9.01
C GLY A 104 -0.89 -1.07 -8.63
N SER A 105 -1.56 -1.49 -7.55
CA SER A 105 -2.77 -0.82 -7.05
C SER A 105 -2.53 0.62 -6.59
N GLY A 106 -1.28 1.01 -6.34
CA GLY A 106 -0.92 2.39 -6.00
C GLY A 106 -1.12 3.39 -7.16
N CYS A 107 -1.30 2.91 -8.39
CA CYS A 107 -1.67 3.73 -9.55
C CYS A 107 -3.16 4.09 -9.60
N ALA A 108 -3.97 3.66 -8.62
CA ALA A 108 -5.38 3.98 -8.56
C ALA A 108 -5.62 5.51 -8.55
N GLY A 109 -6.35 5.99 -9.55
CA GLY A 109 -6.67 7.41 -9.73
C GLY A 109 -5.60 8.23 -10.44
N ALA A 110 -4.56 7.59 -11.01
CA ALA A 110 -3.49 8.24 -11.76
C ALA A 110 -3.30 7.59 -13.15
N HIS A 111 -4.41 7.20 -13.79
CA HIS A 111 -4.38 6.45 -15.05
C HIS A 111 -3.88 7.32 -16.21
N ASP A 112 -4.43 8.52 -16.35
CA ASP A 112 -4.07 9.45 -17.43
C ASP A 112 -2.59 9.86 -17.34
N GLU A 113 -2.11 10.17 -16.14
CA GLU A 113 -0.71 10.52 -15.90
C GLU A 113 0.22 9.33 -16.15
N LEU A 114 -0.22 8.10 -15.84
CA LEU A 114 0.54 6.89 -16.13
C LEU A 114 0.69 6.68 -17.64
N LEU A 115 -0.38 6.87 -18.40
CA LEU A 115 -0.36 6.75 -19.87
C LEU A 115 0.51 7.83 -20.51
N GLU A 116 0.40 9.07 -20.04
CA GLU A 116 1.25 10.16 -20.52
C GLU A 116 2.73 9.87 -20.23
N PHE A 117 3.03 9.41 -19.02
CA PHE A 117 4.38 9.04 -18.61
C PHE A 117 4.96 7.89 -19.44
N ALA A 118 4.20 6.83 -19.65
CA ALA A 118 4.59 5.70 -20.50
C ALA A 118 4.77 6.14 -21.95
N GLY A 119 3.89 7.00 -22.47
CA GLY A 119 3.95 7.54 -23.82
C GLY A 119 5.14 8.47 -24.08
N MET A 120 5.56 9.24 -23.07
CA MET A 120 6.78 10.06 -23.12
C MET A 120 8.04 9.20 -23.17
N LEU A 121 8.09 8.15 -22.35
CA LEU A 121 9.24 7.23 -22.29
C LEU A 121 9.24 6.16 -23.39
N LYS A 122 8.12 6.00 -24.10
CA LYS A 122 7.84 4.85 -24.99
C LYS A 122 8.04 3.51 -24.25
N ALA A 123 7.66 3.48 -22.99
CA ALA A 123 7.91 2.35 -22.09
C ALA A 123 6.69 1.42 -22.03
N PRO A 124 6.85 0.10 -22.25
CA PRO A 124 5.78 -0.86 -21.99
C PRO A 124 5.45 -0.95 -20.49
N ILE A 125 4.17 -1.18 -20.20
CA ILE A 125 3.62 -1.33 -18.85
C ILE A 125 3.31 -2.81 -18.59
N VAL A 126 3.91 -3.34 -17.53
CA VAL A 126 3.52 -4.60 -16.90
C VAL A 126 2.73 -4.27 -15.64
N HIS A 127 1.62 -4.94 -15.40
CA HIS A 127 0.83 -4.71 -14.18
C HIS A 127 0.84 -5.92 -13.24
N ALA A 128 0.86 -5.64 -11.94
CA ALA A 128 0.60 -6.64 -10.92
C ALA A 128 -0.90 -6.94 -10.84
N LEU A 129 -1.27 -8.12 -10.33
CA LEU A 129 -2.68 -8.54 -10.24
C LEU A 129 -3.60 -7.51 -9.59
N ARG A 130 -3.17 -6.89 -8.48
CA ARG A 130 -3.95 -5.86 -7.77
C ARG A 130 -4.00 -4.51 -8.50
N GLY A 131 -3.20 -4.32 -9.54
CA GLY A 131 -3.22 -3.13 -10.38
C GLY A 131 -4.09 -3.27 -11.62
N LYS A 132 -4.56 -4.49 -11.96
CA LYS A 132 -5.29 -4.80 -13.20
C LYS A 132 -6.43 -3.82 -13.47
N GLU A 133 -7.32 -3.64 -12.48
CA GLU A 133 -8.50 -2.77 -12.59
C GLU A 133 -8.17 -1.27 -12.77
N HIS A 134 -6.94 -0.85 -12.48
CA HIS A 134 -6.51 0.55 -12.54
C HIS A 134 -5.60 0.85 -13.73
N VAL A 135 -5.01 -0.17 -14.34
CA VAL A 135 -3.90 -0.02 -15.30
C VAL A 135 -4.20 -0.64 -16.66
N GLU A 136 -4.95 -1.74 -16.73
CA GLU A 136 -5.10 -2.53 -17.97
C GLU A 136 -6.07 -1.89 -18.98
N TYR A 137 -7.12 -1.21 -18.51
CA TYR A 137 -8.13 -0.63 -19.40
C TYR A 137 -7.56 0.54 -20.20
N ASP A 138 -8.00 0.70 -21.46
CA ASP A 138 -7.61 1.80 -22.37
C ASP A 138 -6.11 2.12 -22.43
N ASN A 139 -5.26 1.11 -22.21
CA ASN A 139 -3.82 1.27 -22.11
C ASN A 139 -3.08 0.65 -23.32
N PRO A 140 -2.62 1.45 -24.29
CA PRO A 140 -1.91 0.95 -25.47
C PRO A 140 -0.49 0.45 -25.17
N TYR A 141 0.03 0.72 -23.97
CA TYR A 141 1.35 0.30 -23.53
C TYR A 141 1.31 -0.97 -22.69
N ASP A 142 0.12 -1.48 -22.35
CA ASP A 142 -0.01 -2.68 -21.53
C ASP A 142 0.48 -3.92 -22.26
N VAL A 143 1.33 -4.69 -21.59
CA VAL A 143 1.82 -5.99 -22.06
C VAL A 143 1.36 -7.14 -21.17
N GLY A 144 0.38 -6.88 -20.29
CA GLY A 144 -0.22 -7.83 -19.38
C GLY A 144 0.51 -8.03 -18.06
N MET A 145 0.12 -9.10 -17.37
CA MET A 145 0.71 -9.50 -16.09
C MET A 145 1.93 -10.41 -16.25
N THR A 146 2.71 -10.51 -15.18
CA THR A 146 3.81 -11.46 -15.00
C THR A 146 3.58 -12.36 -13.77
N GLY A 147 4.50 -13.29 -13.50
CA GLY A 147 4.41 -14.26 -12.41
C GLY A 147 3.83 -15.61 -12.86
N LEU A 148 3.49 -16.46 -11.89
CA LEU A 148 3.01 -17.82 -12.14
C LEU A 148 1.69 -17.91 -12.92
N ILE A 149 0.88 -16.85 -12.85
CA ILE A 149 -0.43 -16.74 -13.51
C ILE A 149 -0.45 -15.63 -14.58
N GLY A 150 0.72 -15.10 -14.92
CA GLY A 150 0.88 -14.05 -15.92
C GLY A 150 1.16 -14.60 -17.31
N PHE A 151 1.51 -13.69 -18.22
CA PHE A 151 1.88 -14.00 -19.60
C PHE A 151 3.40 -13.92 -19.79
N SER A 152 3.91 -14.64 -20.79
CA SER A 152 5.32 -14.59 -21.17
C SER A 152 5.75 -13.19 -21.61
N SER A 153 4.84 -12.40 -22.20
CA SER A 153 5.07 -11.01 -22.59
C SER A 153 5.54 -10.16 -21.41
N GLY A 154 4.79 -10.14 -20.30
CA GLY A 154 5.15 -9.39 -19.11
C GLY A 154 6.47 -9.85 -18.48
N PHE A 155 6.75 -11.15 -18.51
CA PHE A 155 8.03 -11.69 -18.03
C PHE A 155 9.21 -11.23 -18.90
N HIS A 156 9.12 -11.40 -20.22
CA HIS A 156 10.20 -11.01 -21.14
C HIS A 156 10.43 -9.51 -21.15
N THR A 157 9.36 -8.69 -21.12
CA THR A 157 9.47 -7.23 -21.04
C THR A 157 10.28 -6.80 -19.82
N MET A 158 10.02 -7.40 -18.64
CA MET A 158 10.81 -7.06 -17.45
C MET A 158 12.24 -7.58 -17.51
N MET A 159 12.45 -8.82 -17.95
CA MET A 159 13.78 -9.44 -17.94
C MET A 159 14.73 -8.81 -18.97
N ASN A 160 14.19 -8.25 -20.05
CA ASN A 160 14.93 -7.55 -21.09
C ASN A 160 15.03 -6.04 -20.87
N ALA A 161 14.42 -5.51 -19.80
CA ALA A 161 14.53 -4.10 -19.47
C ALA A 161 15.92 -3.79 -18.87
N ASP A 162 16.56 -2.73 -19.35
CA ASP A 162 17.78 -2.23 -18.72
C ASP A 162 17.43 -1.37 -17.49
N THR A 163 16.27 -0.72 -17.54
CA THR A 163 15.72 0.11 -16.45
C THR A 163 14.29 -0.30 -16.14
N LEU A 164 14.02 -0.68 -14.89
CA LEU A 164 12.69 -1.03 -14.42
C LEU A 164 12.22 0.00 -13.38
N VAL A 165 11.08 0.64 -13.63
CA VAL A 165 10.46 1.58 -12.69
C VAL A 165 9.28 0.91 -12.00
N LEU A 166 9.32 0.85 -10.66
CA LEU A 166 8.26 0.27 -9.84
C LEU A 166 7.29 1.38 -9.39
N LEU A 167 6.05 1.35 -9.89
CA LEU A 167 5.02 2.35 -9.57
C LEU A 167 3.92 1.74 -8.72
N GLY A 168 3.84 2.17 -7.45
CA GLY A 168 2.71 1.81 -6.57
C GLY A 168 2.48 0.30 -6.40
N THR A 169 3.53 -0.51 -6.50
CA THR A 169 3.43 -1.97 -6.56
C THR A 169 4.04 -2.64 -5.32
N GLN A 170 3.47 -3.78 -4.97
CA GLN A 170 4.00 -4.69 -3.96
C GLN A 170 4.11 -6.11 -4.55
N PHE A 171 4.56 -6.19 -5.80
CA PHE A 171 4.73 -7.45 -6.51
C PHE A 171 5.69 -8.37 -5.75
N PRO A 172 5.24 -9.57 -5.31
CA PRO A 172 5.98 -10.33 -4.29
C PRO A 172 7.07 -11.24 -4.85
N TYR A 173 7.06 -11.52 -6.15
CA TYR A 173 7.91 -12.56 -6.75
C TYR A 173 9.25 -12.01 -7.22
N ARG A 174 10.22 -11.95 -6.30
CA ARG A 174 11.59 -11.46 -6.59
C ARG A 174 12.28 -12.18 -7.75
N ALA A 175 11.98 -13.47 -7.96
CA ALA A 175 12.55 -14.25 -9.07
C ALA A 175 12.13 -13.75 -10.46
N PHE A 176 11.08 -12.95 -10.54
CA PHE A 176 10.57 -12.35 -11.78
C PHE A 176 11.05 -10.91 -11.95
N LEU A 177 11.93 -10.40 -11.07
CA LEU A 177 12.58 -9.10 -11.26
C LEU A 177 13.91 -9.28 -12.00
N PRO A 178 14.27 -8.34 -12.88
CA PRO A 178 15.51 -8.40 -13.66
C PRO A 178 16.75 -8.37 -12.75
N HIS A 179 17.72 -9.23 -13.06
CA HIS A 179 18.96 -9.34 -12.29
C HIS A 179 20.03 -8.29 -12.68
N ARG A 180 19.87 -7.63 -13.83
CA ARG A 180 20.87 -6.74 -14.43
C ARG A 180 20.47 -5.25 -14.44
N CYS A 181 19.31 -4.89 -13.91
CA CYS A 181 18.93 -3.49 -13.85
C CYS A 181 19.87 -2.71 -12.93
N GLN A 182 20.16 -1.47 -13.32
CA GLN A 182 20.88 -0.53 -12.47
C GLN A 182 20.04 -0.26 -11.21
N ASN A 183 20.29 -1.03 -10.16
CA ASN A 183 19.91 -0.64 -8.81
C ASN A 183 20.70 0.64 -8.55
N HIS A 184 20.07 1.80 -8.37
CA HIS A 184 20.74 2.93 -7.74
C HIS A 184 20.83 2.58 -6.25
N PRO A 185 21.99 2.16 -5.72
CA PRO A 185 22.14 2.02 -4.31
C PRO A 185 22.63 3.38 -3.80
N ASP A 186 21.92 4.02 -2.88
CA ASP A 186 22.65 4.83 -1.92
C ASP A 186 23.62 3.89 -1.20
N ARG A 187 24.83 3.74 -1.77
CA ARG A 187 26.02 3.25 -1.07
C ARG A 187 26.64 4.46 -0.40
N HIS A 188 26.13 4.79 0.78
CA HIS A 188 26.89 5.36 1.88
C HIS A 188 26.52 4.60 3.14
#